data_AF-A0A7C3V9M7-F1
#
_entry.id   AF-A0A7C3V9M7-F1
#
_cell.length_a   1.000
_cell.length_b   1.000
_cell.length_c   1.000
_cell.angle_alpha   90.00
_cell.angle_beta   90.00
_cell.angle_gamma   90.00
#
_symmetry.space_group_name_H-M   'P 1'
#
loop_
_entity.id
_entity.type
_entity.pdbx_description
1 polymer ?
#
loop_
_entity_poly.entity_id
_entity_poly.type
_entity_poly.pdbx_seq_one_letter_code
_entity_poly.pdbx_strand_id
1 'polypeptide(L)'
;MFNKKNIKKDLSVLKRLLPYILPYKKRLIMAVISMAVVSALTGALAYIVKPLINNIFITKSYTELMLIPLLVILIFLVKNIFYYAEFYYIGSVGQNIIRSLRDEVYSVIVKLPVSKLNKIPTGVLIARITYDINIIQRTVSDSVSAVMKDVLTIIVLLAVVLYMDFYLA
;
A
#
# COMPACT_ATOMS: atom_id res chain seq x y z
N MET A 1 -5.22 -17.58 -20.16
CA MET A 1 -6.61 -18.11 -20.09
C MET A 1 -7.14 -17.86 -18.68
N PHE A 2 -7.75 -16.70 -18.42
CA PHE A 2 -8.21 -16.30 -17.08
C PHE A 2 -9.58 -16.94 -16.76
N ASN A 3 -9.60 -17.83 -15.76
CA ASN A 3 -10.77 -18.61 -15.39
C ASN A 3 -11.79 -17.75 -14.60
N LYS A 4 -13.00 -17.54 -15.17
CA LYS A 4 -14.12 -16.77 -14.57
C LYS A 4 -14.48 -17.19 -13.13
N LYS A 5 -14.17 -18.43 -12.72
CA LYS A 5 -14.47 -18.96 -11.38
C LYS A 5 -13.57 -18.35 -10.28
N ASN A 6 -12.33 -18.00 -10.62
CA ASN A 6 -11.39 -17.36 -9.68
C ASN A 6 -11.79 -15.91 -9.40
N ILE A 7 -12.17 -15.16 -10.45
CA ILE A 7 -12.56 -13.74 -10.35
C ILE A 7 -13.73 -13.54 -9.37
N LYS A 8 -14.74 -14.42 -9.39
CA LYS A 8 -15.88 -14.35 -8.44
C LYS A 8 -15.45 -14.62 -6.99
N LYS A 9 -14.45 -15.47 -6.79
CA LYS A 9 -13.91 -15.79 -5.47
C LYS A 9 -13.06 -14.64 -4.95
N ASP A 10 -12.27 -14.02 -5.81
CA ASP A 10 -11.44 -12.84 -5.47
C ASP A 10 -12.32 -11.64 -5.08
N LEU A 11 -13.43 -11.42 -5.80
CA LEU A 11 -14.40 -10.38 -5.46
C LEU A 11 -15.12 -10.61 -4.12
N SER A 12 -15.39 -11.86 -3.74
CA SER A 12 -16.07 -12.15 -2.47
C SER A 12 -15.13 -11.97 -1.28
N VAL A 13 -13.85 -12.28 -1.44
CA VAL A 13 -12.80 -12.00 -0.47
C VAL A 13 -12.63 -10.49 -0.29
N LEU A 14 -12.59 -9.72 -1.38
CA LEU A 14 -12.56 -8.26 -1.31
C LEU A 14 -13.76 -7.65 -0.57
N LYS A 15 -14.97 -8.14 -0.85
CA LYS A 15 -16.18 -7.69 -0.16
C LYS A 15 -16.16 -7.99 1.33
N ARG A 16 -15.60 -9.14 1.73
CA ARG A 16 -15.44 -9.48 3.15
C ARG A 16 -14.41 -8.62 3.87
N LEU A 17 -13.48 -8.03 3.15
CA LEU A 17 -12.37 -7.30 3.74
C LEU A 17 -12.49 -5.77 3.64
N LEU A 18 -13.43 -5.27 2.82
CA LEU A 18 -13.91 -3.89 2.81
C LEU A 18 -14.17 -3.29 4.22
N PRO A 19 -14.80 -4.01 5.17
CA PRO A 19 -15.03 -3.50 6.54
C PRO A 19 -13.76 -3.09 7.29
N TYR A 20 -12.60 -3.68 7.00
CA TYR A 20 -11.33 -3.34 7.65
C TYR A 20 -10.68 -2.10 7.04
N ILE A 21 -11.05 -1.73 5.81
CA ILE A 21 -10.49 -0.60 5.06
C ILE A 21 -11.33 0.68 5.26
N LEU A 22 -12.66 0.54 5.30
CA LEU A 22 -13.63 1.64 5.45
C LEU A 22 -13.38 2.59 6.65
N PRO A 23 -12.82 2.18 7.80
CA PRO A 23 -12.51 3.08 8.91
C PRO A 23 -11.39 4.07 8.57
N TYR A 24 -10.51 3.73 7.63
CA TYR A 24 -9.29 4.48 7.33
C TYR A 24 -9.39 5.37 6.07
N LYS A 25 -10.61 5.65 5.59
CA LYS A 25 -10.88 6.49 4.41
C LYS A 25 -10.12 7.81 4.39
N LYS A 26 -9.98 8.49 5.53
CA LYS A 26 -9.25 9.78 5.60
C LYS A 26 -7.77 9.63 5.21
N ARG A 27 -7.10 8.59 5.73
CA ARG A 27 -5.70 8.31 5.39
C ARG A 27 -5.55 7.88 3.94
N LEU A 28 -6.54 7.17 3.41
CA LEU A 28 -6.57 6.79 1.99
C LEU A 28 -6.75 7.98 1.07
N ILE A 29 -7.62 8.93 1.41
CA ILE A 29 -7.77 10.16 0.62
C ILE A 29 -6.44 10.93 0.59
N MET A 30 -5.72 11.02 1.71
CA MET A 30 -4.39 11.65 1.74
C MET A 30 -3.36 10.89 0.89
N ALA A 31 -3.39 9.55 0.87
CA ALA A 31 -2.56 8.75 -0.01
C ALA A 31 -2.88 9.01 -1.48
N VAL A 32 -4.16 9.04 -1.85
CA VAL A 32 -4.64 9.30 -3.22
C VAL A 32 -4.18 10.69 -3.70
N ILE A 33 -4.32 11.71 -2.85
CA ILE A 33 -3.88 13.08 -3.17
C ILE A 33 -2.36 13.11 -3.40
N SER A 34 -1.59 12.46 -2.52
CA SER A 34 -0.12 12.40 -2.65
C SER A 34 0.28 11.68 -3.94
N MET A 35 -0.36 10.55 -4.26
CA MET A 35 -0.15 9.79 -5.50
C MET A 35 -0.48 10.61 -6.74
N ALA A 36 -1.59 11.35 -6.72
CA ALA A 36 -1.99 12.21 -7.83
C ALA A 36 -0.92 13.27 -8.12
N VAL A 37 -0.34 13.88 -7.07
CA VAL A 37 0.76 14.84 -7.20
C VAL A 37 2.02 14.17 -7.75
N VAL A 38 2.41 12.99 -7.24
CA VAL A 38 3.58 12.24 -7.74
C VAL A 38 3.42 11.87 -9.22
N SER A 39 2.23 11.42 -9.60
CA SER A 39 1.91 11.05 -10.97
C SER A 39 1.96 12.27 -11.90
N ALA A 40 1.34 13.39 -11.49
CA ALA A 40 1.37 14.65 -12.23
C ALA A 40 2.82 15.16 -12.42
N LEU A 41 3.64 15.12 -11.37
CA LEU A 41 5.07 15.48 -11.46
C LEU A 41 5.83 14.54 -12.39
N THR A 42 5.49 13.25 -12.42
CA THR A 42 6.13 12.27 -13.30
C THR A 42 5.74 12.49 -14.76
N GLY A 43 4.46 12.79 -15.05
CA GLY A 43 4.02 13.16 -16.40
C GLY A 43 4.64 14.47 -16.88
N ALA A 44 4.69 15.49 -16.00
CA ALA A 44 5.37 16.75 -16.29
C ALA A 44 6.87 16.56 -16.58
N LEU A 45 7.56 15.74 -15.78
CA LEU A 45 8.95 15.37 -16.04
C LEU A 45 9.12 14.68 -17.39
N ALA A 46 8.26 13.72 -17.74
CA ALA A 46 8.33 13.02 -19.03
C ALA A 46 8.20 13.99 -20.22
N TYR A 47 7.32 14.98 -20.12
CA TYR A 47 7.14 16.01 -21.15
C TYR A 47 8.34 16.98 -21.23
N ILE A 48 8.87 17.40 -20.07
CA ILE A 48 9.93 18.42 -19.97
C ILE A 48 11.33 17.83 -20.27
N VAL A 49 11.58 16.55 -19.98
CA VAL A 49 12.89 15.91 -20.20
C VAL A 49 13.32 15.95 -21.68
N LYS A 50 12.39 15.78 -22.62
CA LYS A 50 12.68 15.75 -24.06
C LYS A 50 13.24 17.09 -24.59
N PRO A 51 12.60 18.26 -24.36
CA PRO A 51 13.18 19.55 -24.71
C PRO A 51 14.38 19.93 -23.84
N LEU A 52 14.43 19.54 -22.56
CA LEU A 52 15.60 19.80 -21.71
C LEU A 52 16.87 19.17 -22.27
N ILE A 53 16.82 17.87 -22.62
CA ILE A 53 17.96 17.16 -23.20
C ILE A 53 18.36 17.81 -24.53
N ASN A 54 17.41 18.13 -25.41
CA ASN A 54 17.70 18.76 -26.69
C ASN A 54 18.35 20.15 -26.52
N ASN A 55 17.86 20.98 -25.60
CA ASN A 55 18.42 22.32 -25.36
C ASN A 55 19.83 22.26 -24.73
N ILE A 56 20.13 21.27 -23.88
CA ILE A 56 21.48 21.04 -23.33
C ILE A 56 22.50 20.80 -24.45
N PHE A 57 22.12 20.05 -25.49
CA PHE A 57 23.01 19.74 -26.61
C PHE A 57 23.10 20.86 -27.66
N ILE A 58 22.05 21.68 -27.81
CA ILE A 58 21.95 22.71 -28.86
C ILE A 58 22.49 24.07 -28.41
N THR A 59 22.15 24.56 -27.21
CA THR A 59 22.37 25.97 -26.84
C THR A 59 23.79 26.25 -26.31
N LYS A 60 24.55 25.23 -25.84
CA LYS A 60 25.95 25.32 -25.36
C LYS A 60 26.29 26.53 -24.45
N SER A 61 25.31 27.15 -23.80
CA SER A 61 25.51 28.25 -22.87
C SER A 61 25.79 27.68 -21.47
N TYR A 62 26.94 27.99 -20.89
CA TYR A 62 27.40 27.48 -19.59
C TYR A 62 26.38 27.70 -18.45
N THR A 63 25.61 28.79 -18.51
CA THR A 63 24.60 29.15 -17.49
C THR A 63 23.37 28.25 -17.54
N GLU A 64 22.87 27.90 -18.73
CA GLU A 64 21.74 26.98 -18.89
C GLU A 64 22.14 25.54 -18.56
N LEU A 65 23.41 25.18 -18.82
CA LEU A 65 23.99 23.89 -18.47
C LEU A 65 23.97 23.61 -16.95
N MET A 66 24.03 24.66 -16.12
CA MET A 66 24.09 24.54 -14.66
C MET A 66 22.70 24.68 -14.01
N LEU A 67 21.79 25.44 -14.62
CA LEU A 67 20.45 25.72 -14.07
C LEU A 67 19.47 24.55 -14.28
N ILE A 68 19.59 23.83 -15.40
CA ILE A 68 18.73 22.68 -15.72
C ILE A 68 18.90 21.51 -14.73
N PRO A 69 20.12 21.03 -14.41
CA PRO A 69 20.30 19.96 -13.41
C PRO A 69 19.76 20.35 -12.04
N LEU A 70 19.93 21.61 -11.62
CA LEU A 70 19.41 22.11 -10.35
C LEU A 70 17.87 22.04 -10.30
N LEU A 71 17.20 22.41 -11.39
CA LEU A 71 15.74 22.36 -11.50
C LEU A 71 15.23 20.91 -11.47
N VAL A 72 15.92 19.99 -12.14
CA VAL A 72 15.62 18.55 -12.09
C VAL A 72 15.75 18.03 -10.66
N ILE A 73 16.84 18.34 -9.95
CA ILE A 73 17.04 17.94 -8.56
C ILE A 73 15.89 18.47 -7.67
N LEU A 74 15.47 19.72 -7.87
CA LEU A 74 14.36 20.32 -7.13
C LEU A 74 13.03 19.58 -7.38
N ILE A 75 12.71 19.26 -8.63
CA ILE A 75 11.50 18.49 -8.96
C ILE A 75 11.57 17.09 -8.34
N PHE A 76 12.72 16.42 -8.41
CA PHE A 76 12.90 15.12 -7.79
C PHE A 76 12.77 15.19 -6.26
N LEU A 77 13.28 16.23 -5.61
CA LEU A 77 13.10 16.44 -4.17
C LEU A 77 11.62 16.52 -3.80
N VAL A 78 10.87 17.39 -4.49
CA VAL A 78 9.43 17.55 -4.25
C VAL A 78 8.69 16.24 -4.52
N LYS A 79 8.95 15.59 -5.65
CA LYS A 79 8.36 14.29 -5.99
C LYS A 79 8.62 13.25 -4.91
N ASN A 80 9.84 13.15 -4.39
CA ASN A 80 10.17 12.18 -3.35
C ASN A 80 9.48 12.47 -2.02
N ILE A 81 9.25 13.73 -1.67
CA ILE A 81 8.48 14.11 -0.47
C ILE A 81 7.05 13.57 -0.57
N PHE A 82 6.38 13.79 -1.70
CA PHE A 82 5.02 13.27 -1.92
C PHE A 82 4.98 11.75 -2.03
N TYR A 83 5.99 11.14 -2.66
CA TYR A 83 6.12 9.69 -2.73
C TYR A 83 6.30 9.06 -1.35
N TYR A 84 7.10 9.69 -0.48
CA TYR A 84 7.22 9.28 0.91
C TYR A 84 5.89 9.41 1.66
N ALA A 85 5.15 10.51 1.46
CA ALA A 85 3.85 10.72 2.08
C ALA A 85 2.84 9.64 1.66
N GLU A 86 2.75 9.34 0.36
CA GLU A 86 1.98 8.20 -0.18
C GLU A 86 2.34 6.89 0.54
N PHE A 87 3.63 6.54 0.56
CA PHE A 87 4.10 5.30 1.16
C PHE A 87 3.77 5.23 2.66
N TYR A 88 3.92 6.34 3.37
CA TYR A 88 3.59 6.47 4.78
C TYR A 88 2.10 6.26 5.04
N TYR A 89 1.22 6.92 4.27
CA TYR A 89 -0.22 6.80 4.47
C TYR A 89 -0.73 5.38 4.16
N ILE A 90 -0.29 4.78 3.06
CA ILE A 90 -0.64 3.39 2.70
C ILE A 90 -0.09 2.42 3.74
N GLY A 91 1.17 2.59 4.14
CA GLY A 91 1.80 1.77 5.19
C GLY A 91 1.05 1.87 6.51
N SER A 92 0.66 3.07 6.91
CA SER A 92 -0.11 3.33 8.13
C SER A 92 -1.46 2.61 8.10
N VAL A 93 -2.19 2.67 6.98
CA VAL A 93 -3.45 1.92 6.82
C VAL A 93 -3.21 0.42 6.99
N GLY A 94 -2.20 -0.13 6.31
CA GLY A 94 -1.84 -1.55 6.44
C GLY A 94 -1.55 -1.96 7.89
N GLN A 95 -0.79 -1.16 8.64
CA GLN A 95 -0.50 -1.44 10.05
C GLN A 95 -1.73 -1.45 10.95
N ASN A 96 -2.71 -0.58 10.68
CA ASN A 96 -3.95 -0.60 11.45
C ASN A 96 -4.85 -1.80 11.10
N ILE A 97 -4.80 -2.26 9.85
CA ILE A 97 -5.48 -3.50 9.45
C ILE A 97 -4.86 -4.70 10.18
N ILE A 98 -3.52 -4.77 10.23
CA ILE A 98 -2.80 -5.79 10.99
C ILE A 98 -3.25 -5.77 12.46
N ARG A 99 -3.32 -4.59 13.06
CA ARG A 99 -3.79 -4.43 14.44
C ARG A 99 -5.20 -4.97 14.63
N SER A 100 -6.13 -4.59 13.76
CA SER A 100 -7.54 -5.00 13.86
C SER A 100 -7.72 -6.52 13.73
N LEU A 101 -7.00 -7.14 12.79
CA LEU A 101 -7.01 -8.60 12.62
C LEU A 101 -6.39 -9.32 13.82
N ARG A 102 -5.31 -8.76 14.37
CA ARG A 102 -4.65 -9.29 15.55
C ARG A 102 -5.60 -9.29 16.75
N ASP A 103 -6.36 -8.21 16.93
CA ASP A 103 -7.35 -8.06 18.00
C ASP A 103 -8.51 -9.06 17.83
N GLU A 104 -8.99 -9.28 16.61
CA GLU A 104 -10.05 -10.26 16.32
C GLU A 104 -9.61 -11.69 16.63
N VAL A 105 -8.44 -12.10 16.13
CA VAL A 105 -7.88 -13.43 16.39
C VAL A 105 -7.63 -13.63 17.88
N TYR A 106 -7.09 -12.61 18.57
CA TYR A 106 -6.89 -12.64 20.01
C TYR A 106 -8.19 -12.87 20.78
N SER A 107 -9.28 -12.18 20.38
CA SER A 107 -10.58 -12.32 21.02
C SER A 107 -11.16 -13.74 20.92
N VAL A 108 -10.86 -14.46 19.84
CA VAL A 108 -11.28 -15.85 19.64
C VAL A 108 -10.45 -16.79 20.51
N ILE A 109 -9.13 -16.57 20.59
CA ILE A 109 -8.21 -17.38 21.40
C ILE A 109 -8.57 -17.32 22.89
N VAL A 110 -8.83 -16.12 23.42
CA VAL A 110 -9.10 -15.93 24.85
C VAL A 110 -10.43 -16.57 25.29
N LYS A 111 -11.40 -16.71 24.37
CA LYS A 111 -12.72 -17.29 24.65
C LYS A 111 -12.76 -18.82 24.57
N LEU A 112 -11.62 -19.49 24.34
CA LEU A 112 -11.59 -20.94 24.17
C LEU A 112 -11.90 -21.68 25.50
N PRO A 113 -12.81 -22.68 25.52
CA PRO A 113 -13.22 -23.33 26.76
C PRO A 113 -12.11 -24.17 27.40
N VAL A 114 -11.92 -23.98 28.70
CA VAL A 114 -10.90 -24.65 29.54
C VAL A 114 -11.06 -26.18 29.55
N SER A 115 -12.28 -26.69 29.34
CA SER A 115 -12.55 -28.13 29.26
C SER A 115 -11.82 -28.85 28.12
N LYS A 116 -11.47 -28.14 27.04
CA LYS A 116 -10.64 -28.68 25.96
C LYS A 116 -9.14 -28.63 26.30
N LEU A 117 -8.73 -27.71 27.16
CA LEU A 117 -7.34 -27.51 27.57
C LEU A 117 -6.89 -28.59 28.58
N ASN A 118 -7.80 -29.04 29.46
CA ASN A 118 -7.52 -30.08 30.47
C ASN A 118 -7.21 -31.48 29.91
N LYS A 119 -7.39 -31.71 28.60
CA LYS A 119 -7.08 -33.00 27.94
C LYS A 119 -5.63 -33.08 27.43
N ILE A 120 -4.87 -31.99 27.52
CA ILE A 120 -3.53 -31.86 26.95
C ILE A 120 -2.52 -31.71 28.10
N PRO A 121 -1.36 -32.40 28.07
CA PRO A 121 -0.31 -32.21 29.07
C PRO A 121 0.06 -30.73 29.23
N THR A 122 0.22 -30.27 30.48
CA THR A 122 0.39 -28.84 30.81
C THR A 122 1.55 -28.17 30.07
N GLY A 123 2.68 -28.87 29.87
CA GLY A 123 3.82 -28.34 29.10
C GLY A 123 3.53 -28.14 27.60
N VAL A 124 2.79 -29.07 26.99
CA VAL A 124 2.36 -28.97 25.58
C VAL A 124 1.31 -27.88 25.42
N LEU A 125 0.43 -27.72 26.41
CA LEU A 125 -0.57 -26.67 26.45
C LEU A 125 0.08 -25.27 26.48
N ILE A 126 1.05 -25.06 27.38
CA ILE A 126 1.80 -23.80 27.49
C ILE A 126 2.57 -23.50 26.20
N ALA A 127 3.23 -24.51 25.61
CA ALA A 127 3.95 -24.35 24.35
C ALA A 127 3.01 -23.95 23.21
N ARG A 128 1.86 -24.62 23.05
CA ARG A 128 0.85 -24.26 22.04
C ARG A 128 0.31 -22.86 22.24
N ILE A 129 -0.02 -22.49 23.48
CA ILE A 129 -0.59 -21.17 23.79
C ILE A 129 0.42 -20.05 23.52
N THR A 130 1.69 -20.28 23.83
CA THR A 130 2.71 -19.24 23.77
C THR A 130 3.31 -19.11 22.37
N TYR A 131 3.62 -20.24 21.71
CA TYR A 131 4.30 -20.27 20.41
C TYR A 131 3.32 -20.43 19.26
N ASP A 132 2.59 -21.54 19.18
CA ASP A 132 1.79 -21.87 17.99
C ASP A 132 0.71 -20.83 17.74
N ILE A 133 0.01 -20.41 18.80
CA ILE A 133 -1.02 -19.38 18.72
C ILE A 133 -0.44 -18.03 18.27
N ASN A 134 0.74 -17.62 18.78
CA ASN A 134 1.39 -16.39 18.34
C ASN A 134 1.80 -16.46 16.86
N ILE A 135 2.31 -17.61 16.42
CA ILE A 135 2.70 -17.82 15.02
C ILE A 135 1.46 -17.75 14.14
N ILE A 136 0.40 -18.49 14.46
CA ILE A 136 -0.87 -18.45 13.70
C ILE A 136 -1.43 -17.03 13.66
N GLN A 137 -1.49 -16.35 14.81
CA GLN A 137 -1.99 -14.98 14.90
C GLN A 137 -1.18 -14.04 14.01
N ARG A 138 0.16 -14.10 14.06
CA ARG A 138 1.04 -13.28 13.22
C ARG A 138 0.89 -13.63 11.75
N THR A 139 1.01 -14.90 11.37
CA THR A 139 0.90 -15.35 9.97
C THR A 139 -0.43 -14.95 9.35
N VAL A 140 -1.55 -15.16 10.06
CA VAL A 140 -2.88 -14.78 9.57
C VAL A 140 -2.99 -13.26 9.47
N SER A 141 -2.58 -12.52 10.50
CA SER A 141 -2.67 -11.05 10.50
C SER A 141 -1.82 -10.44 9.39
N ASP A 142 -0.58 -10.89 9.24
CA ASP A 142 0.39 -10.37 8.27
C ASP A 142 -0.03 -10.73 6.85
N SER A 143 -0.46 -11.97 6.60
CA SER A 143 -0.88 -12.42 5.27
C SER A 143 -2.15 -11.70 4.79
N VAL A 144 -3.19 -11.63 5.64
CA VAL A 144 -4.44 -10.96 5.29
C VAL A 144 -4.21 -9.46 5.10
N SER A 145 -3.40 -8.83 5.95
CA SER A 145 -3.10 -7.41 5.82
C SER A 145 -2.23 -7.08 4.63
N ALA A 146 -1.26 -7.94 4.28
CA ALA A 146 -0.44 -7.78 3.09
C ALA A 146 -1.32 -7.81 1.83
N VAL A 147 -2.16 -8.83 1.69
CA VAL A 147 -3.13 -8.92 0.59
C VAL A 147 -4.04 -7.68 0.55
N MET A 148 -4.48 -7.20 1.71
CA MET A 148 -5.28 -5.97 1.78
C MET A 148 -4.54 -4.73 1.33
N LYS A 149 -3.31 -4.55 1.80
CA LYS A 149 -2.45 -3.44 1.38
C LYS A 149 -2.20 -3.50 -0.12
N ASP A 150 -1.92 -4.68 -0.66
CA ASP A 150 -1.61 -4.85 -2.08
C ASP A 150 -2.82 -4.55 -2.97
N VAL A 151 -3.98 -5.13 -2.67
CA VAL A 151 -5.19 -4.85 -3.47
C VAL A 151 -5.58 -3.39 -3.38
N LEU A 152 -5.46 -2.78 -2.20
CA LEU A 152 -5.75 -1.36 -2.03
C LEU A 152 -4.78 -0.48 -2.82
N THR A 153 -3.50 -0.80 -2.78
CA THR A 153 -2.47 -0.10 -3.57
C THR A 153 -2.78 -0.22 -5.07
N ILE A 154 -3.16 -1.41 -5.55
CA ILE A 154 -3.57 -1.64 -6.94
C ILE A 154 -4.78 -0.79 -7.30
N ILE A 155 -5.83 -0.75 -6.46
CA ILE A 155 -7.04 0.05 -6.72
C ILE A 155 -6.70 1.54 -6.81
N VAL A 156 -5.88 2.06 -5.89
CA VAL A 156 -5.52 3.49 -5.90
C VAL A 156 -4.66 3.82 -7.11
N LEU A 157 -3.66 3.00 -7.43
CA LEU A 157 -2.83 3.19 -8.62
C LEU A 157 -3.68 3.15 -9.90
N LEU A 158 -4.60 2.19 -10.03
CA LEU A 158 -5.51 2.11 -11.17
C LEU A 158 -6.41 3.34 -11.28
N ALA A 159 -6.98 3.82 -10.17
CA ALA A 159 -7.83 5.01 -10.17
C ALA A 159 -7.07 6.25 -10.65
N VAL A 160 -5.80 6.39 -10.24
CA VAL A 160 -4.94 7.51 -10.66
C VAL A 160 -4.54 7.41 -12.12
N VAL A 161 -4.17 6.20 -12.59
CA VAL A 161 -3.84 5.98 -14.01
C VAL A 161 -5.04 6.30 -14.89
N LEU A 162 -6.23 5.81 -14.56
CA LEU A 162 -7.45 6.10 -15.31
C LEU A 162 -7.81 7.59 -15.32
N TYR A 163 -7.60 8.29 -14.21
CA TYR A 163 -7.80 9.75 -14.15
C TYR A 163 -6.84 10.50 -15.08
N MET A 164 -5.59 10.03 -15.18
CA MET A 164 -4.56 10.67 -16.00
C MET A 164 -4.70 10.32 -17.49
N ASP A 165 -5.00 9.07 -17.85
CA ASP A 165 -5.26 8.68 -19.25
C ASP A 165 -6.45 9.45 -19.84
N PHE A 166 -7.46 9.79 -19.03
CA PHE A 166 -8.56 10.65 -19.45
C PHE A 166 -8.14 12.12 -19.69
N TYR A 167 -7.01 12.56 -19.13
CA TYR A 167 -6.47 13.91 -19.30
C TYR A 167 -5.43 13.97 -20.44
N LEU A 168 -4.83 12.83 -20.82
CA LEU A 168 -3.85 12.70 -21.91
C LEU A 168 -4.42 12.17 -23.24
N ALA A 169 -5.64 11.60 -23.23
CA ALA A 169 -6.41 11.23 -24.43
C ALA A 169 -7.32 12.36 -24.91
#